data_AF-A0AAD8DYI0-F1
#
_entry.id   AF-A0AAD8DYI0-F1
#
_cell.length_a   1.000
_cell.length_b   1.000
_cell.length_c   1.000
_cell.angle_alpha   90.00
_cell.angle_beta   90.00
_cell.angle_gamma   90.00
#
_symmetry.space_group_name_H-M   'P 1'
#
loop_
_entity.id
_entity.type
_entity.pdbx_description
1 polymer ?
#
loop_
_entity_poly.entity_id
_entity_poly.type
_entity_poly.pdbx_seq_one_letter_code
_entity_poly.pdbx_strand_id
1 'polypeptide(L)'
;MSGEKPQGAVKGQDHDPKVKPQPGFCSATCTDEKAGKAEIAKPDLKTSDLFITCNLPKRFEHPHWFNGYGCQVSKQHPFYRTSASEYGWYPPGYYSVPKVFFPAGQRFTNALSAAGMYRNYSLNTGMDQVGYQ
;
A
#
# COMPACT_ATOMS: atom_id res chain seq x y z
N MET A 1 30.37 70.27 -28.01
CA MET A 1 30.01 70.12 -26.58
C MET A 1 28.51 69.87 -26.51
N SER A 2 28.11 68.63 -26.73
CA SER A 2 26.73 68.14 -26.66
C SER A 2 26.42 67.78 -25.21
N GLY A 3 25.71 68.64 -24.50
CA GLY A 3 25.21 68.37 -23.16
C GLY A 3 23.74 67.97 -23.22
N GLU A 4 23.45 66.67 -23.28
CA GLU A 4 22.12 66.13 -23.00
C GLU A 4 21.91 66.02 -21.49
N LYS A 5 20.80 66.59 -21.00
CA LYS A 5 20.30 66.41 -19.63
C LYS A 5 19.64 65.02 -19.49
N PRO A 6 19.66 64.42 -18.29
CA PRO A 6 19.32 63.02 -18.08
C PRO A 6 17.81 62.75 -18.17
N GLN A 7 17.49 61.62 -18.80
CA GLN A 7 16.15 61.03 -18.83
C GLN A 7 15.82 60.35 -17.48
N GLY A 8 14.53 60.30 -17.18
CA GLY A 8 13.96 60.05 -15.87
C GLY A 8 14.22 58.66 -15.28
N ALA A 9 14.37 58.65 -13.96
CA ALA A 9 14.40 57.44 -13.14
C ALA A 9 13.03 56.75 -13.16
N VAL A 10 12.98 55.55 -13.72
CA VAL A 10 11.83 54.65 -13.61
C VAL A 10 11.81 54.12 -12.17
N LYS A 11 10.81 54.51 -11.39
CA LYS A 11 10.55 53.94 -10.06
C LYS A 11 10.30 52.43 -10.20
N GLY A 12 11.11 51.64 -9.50
CA GLY A 12 10.91 50.20 -9.36
C GLY A 12 9.54 49.89 -8.78
N GLN A 13 8.91 48.84 -9.31
CA GLN A 13 7.63 48.34 -8.84
C GLN A 13 7.77 47.87 -7.39
N ASP A 14 6.87 48.36 -6.54
CA ASP A 14 6.76 47.97 -5.15
C ASP A 14 6.44 46.47 -5.06
N HIS A 15 7.33 45.69 -4.45
CA HIS A 15 7.06 44.29 -4.14
C HIS A 15 6.07 44.20 -2.98
N ASP A 16 4.85 43.71 -3.26
CA ASP A 16 3.87 43.34 -2.23
C ASP A 16 4.50 42.34 -1.22
N PRO A 17 4.50 42.64 0.09
CA PRO A 17 5.20 41.85 1.10
C PRO A 17 4.48 40.53 1.48
N LYS A 18 3.56 40.03 0.64
CA LYS A 18 2.72 38.86 0.97
C LYS A 18 2.68 37.76 -0.10
N VAL A 19 3.70 37.68 -0.95
CA VAL A 19 3.94 36.47 -1.75
C VAL A 19 4.97 35.63 -1.00
N LYS A 20 4.52 34.51 -0.42
CA LYS A 20 5.45 33.51 0.13
C LYS A 20 6.27 32.98 -1.05
N PRO A 21 7.61 33.03 -1.02
CA PRO A 21 8.42 32.48 -2.09
C PRO A 21 8.12 30.99 -2.19
N GLN A 22 7.52 30.58 -3.32
CA GLN A 22 7.40 29.18 -3.66
C GLN A 22 8.80 28.75 -4.08
N PRO A 23 9.44 27.77 -3.42
CA PRO A 23 10.77 27.36 -3.80
C PRO A 23 10.72 26.86 -5.24
N GLY A 24 11.38 27.61 -6.13
CA GLY A 24 11.67 27.14 -7.48
C GLY A 24 12.46 25.84 -7.38
N PHE A 25 12.23 24.96 -8.36
CA PHE A 25 12.89 23.66 -8.46
C PHE A 25 14.40 23.87 -8.68
N CYS A 26 15.15 24.00 -7.58
CA CYS A 26 16.61 24.04 -7.56
C CYS A 26 17.10 22.63 -7.21
N SER A 27 17.79 22.01 -8.18
CA SER A 27 17.85 20.57 -8.35
C SER A 27 18.82 19.80 -7.44
N ALA A 28 19.29 20.34 -6.32
CA ALA A 28 20.18 19.54 -5.46
C ALA A 28 20.24 19.84 -3.95
N THR A 29 19.93 21.04 -3.43
CA THR A 29 20.28 21.32 -2.01
C THR A 29 19.38 22.31 -1.27
N CYS A 30 18.16 22.59 -1.73
CA CYS A 30 17.24 23.48 -1.00
C CYS A 30 15.86 22.84 -0.75
N THR A 31 15.85 21.67 -0.11
CA THR A 31 14.69 21.26 0.66
C THR A 31 14.82 21.86 2.06
N ASP A 32 13.84 22.68 2.45
CA ASP A 32 13.74 23.18 3.82
C ASP A 32 13.69 21.97 4.77
N GLU A 33 14.61 21.88 5.74
CA GLU A 33 14.69 20.76 6.69
C GLU A 33 13.34 20.52 7.37
N LYS A 34 12.60 21.60 7.61
CA LYS A 34 11.25 21.55 8.17
C LYS A 34 10.25 20.91 7.21
N ALA A 35 10.36 21.18 5.91
CA ALA A 35 9.52 20.57 4.89
C ALA A 35 9.83 19.07 4.73
N GLY A 36 11.11 18.68 4.74
CA GLY A 36 11.52 17.28 4.72
C GLY A 36 11.02 16.51 5.94
N LYS A 37 11.15 17.08 7.15
CA LYS A 37 10.60 16.51 8.38
C LYS A 37 9.08 16.39 8.35
N ALA A 38 8.38 17.41 7.83
CA ALA A 38 6.93 17.38 7.69
C ALA A 38 6.46 16.31 6.69
N GLU A 39 7.23 16.04 5.64
CA GLU A 39 6.94 14.99 4.68
C GLU A 39 7.16 13.59 5.25
N ILE A 40 8.26 13.37 5.98
CA ILE A 40 8.53 12.10 6.68
C ILE A 40 7.46 11.83 7.75
N ALA A 41 6.90 12.88 8.35
CA ALA A 41 5.84 12.76 9.35
C ALA A 41 4.45 12.42 8.75
N LYS A 42 4.28 12.46 7.42
CA LYS A 42 3.04 12.01 6.80
C LYS A 42 2.85 10.51 7.08
N PRO A 43 1.61 10.06 7.33
CA PRO A 43 1.35 8.64 7.48
C PRO A 43 1.69 7.88 6.19
N ASP A 44 2.10 6.63 6.32
CA ASP A 44 2.36 5.77 5.18
C ASP A 44 1.13 5.64 4.30
N LEU A 45 1.34 5.74 2.98
CA LEU A 45 0.30 5.55 1.98
C LEU A 45 -0.33 4.16 2.12
N LYS A 46 -1.65 4.10 2.02
CA LYS A 46 -2.41 2.85 1.99
C LYS A 46 -2.89 2.56 0.57
N THR A 47 -3.22 1.30 0.30
CA THR A 47 -3.85 0.96 -0.98
C THR A 47 -5.23 1.59 -1.14
N SER A 48 -5.95 1.75 -0.03
CA SER A 48 -7.28 2.36 0.03
C SER A 48 -7.25 3.86 -0.29
N ASP A 49 -6.11 4.53 -0.07
CA ASP A 49 -5.93 5.94 -0.44
C ASP A 49 -5.77 6.12 -1.97
N LEU A 50 -5.25 5.10 -2.65
CA LEU A 50 -4.95 5.13 -4.09
C LEU A 50 -6.05 4.49 -4.95
N PHE A 51 -6.76 3.50 -4.41
CA PHE A 51 -7.75 2.71 -5.14
C PHE A 51 -9.02 2.51 -4.35
N ILE A 52 -10.11 2.28 -5.08
CA ILE A 52 -11.35 1.78 -4.50
C ILE A 52 -11.12 0.31 -4.10
N THR A 53 -11.23 0.02 -2.80
CA THR A 53 -11.00 -1.32 -2.22
C THR A 53 -12.26 -1.86 -1.55
N CYS A 54 -12.37 -3.18 -1.44
CA CYS A 54 -13.47 -3.84 -0.71
C CYS A 54 -12.95 -5.05 0.08
N ASN A 55 -13.29 -5.13 1.37
CA ASN A 55 -12.92 -6.22 2.28
C ASN A 55 -11.44 -6.61 2.24
N LEU A 56 -10.54 -5.63 2.13
CA LEU A 56 -9.12 -5.89 1.99
C LEU A 56 -8.47 -6.19 3.36
N PRO A 57 -7.78 -7.34 3.54
CA PRO A 57 -7.01 -7.59 4.74
C PRO A 57 -5.95 -6.51 4.98
N LYS A 58 -5.72 -6.16 6.25
CA LYS A 58 -4.73 -5.14 6.66
C LYS A 58 -3.34 -5.35 6.04
N ARG A 59 -2.93 -6.61 5.85
CA ARG A 59 -1.66 -6.95 5.21
C ARG A 59 -1.57 -6.45 3.76
N PHE A 60 -2.65 -6.51 3.00
CA PHE A 60 -2.67 -5.99 1.63
C PHE A 60 -2.95 -4.49 1.59
N GLU A 61 -3.61 -3.96 2.61
CA GLU A 61 -3.84 -2.51 2.76
C GLU A 61 -2.55 -1.71 2.98
N HIS A 62 -1.57 -2.33 3.63
CA HIS A 62 -0.28 -1.75 3.98
C HIS A 62 0.89 -2.51 3.31
N PRO A 63 1.30 -2.13 2.08
CA PRO A 63 2.39 -2.81 1.38
C PRO A 63 3.73 -2.77 2.14
N HIS A 64 3.95 -1.78 3.00
CA HIS A 64 5.15 -1.70 3.84
C HIS A 64 5.25 -2.81 4.90
N TRP A 65 4.18 -3.57 5.18
CA TRP A 65 4.23 -4.74 6.06
C TRP A 65 4.87 -5.96 5.40
N PHE A 66 5.08 -5.94 4.09
CA PHE A 66 5.82 -6.99 3.39
C PHE A 66 7.33 -6.82 3.61
N ASN A 67 7.87 -7.69 4.45
CA ASN A 67 9.28 -7.72 4.83
C ASN A 67 9.93 -9.06 4.47
N GLY A 68 11.26 -9.08 4.44
CA GLY A 68 12.04 -10.30 4.20
C GLY A 68 12.40 -10.56 2.73
N TYR A 69 12.18 -9.58 1.85
CA TYR A 69 12.51 -9.71 0.43
C TYR A 69 14.00 -9.46 0.20
N GLY A 70 14.53 -10.02 -0.89
CA GLY A 70 15.96 -9.97 -1.20
C GLY A 70 16.54 -8.56 -1.21
N CYS A 71 15.82 -7.57 -1.76
CA CYS A 71 16.27 -6.18 -1.77
C CYS A 71 16.37 -5.52 -0.39
N GLN A 72 15.70 -6.07 0.63
CA GLN A 72 15.67 -5.52 1.99
C GLN A 72 16.74 -6.18 2.89
N VAL A 73 16.99 -7.48 2.68
CA VAL A 73 17.78 -8.30 3.62
C VAL A 73 19.11 -8.80 3.03
N SER A 74 19.20 -8.94 1.70
CA SER A 74 20.35 -9.58 1.08
C SER A 74 21.62 -8.75 1.26
N LYS A 75 22.65 -9.41 1.77
CA LYS A 75 24.04 -8.91 1.81
C LYS A 75 24.91 -9.58 0.75
N GLN A 76 24.31 -10.29 -0.20
CA GLN A 76 25.02 -11.03 -1.23
C GLN A 76 25.73 -10.06 -2.18
N HIS A 77 27.00 -10.36 -2.47
CA HIS A 77 27.77 -9.56 -3.41
C HIS A 77 27.12 -9.62 -4.81
N PRO A 78 27.00 -8.48 -5.53
CA PRO A 78 26.34 -8.45 -6.84
C PRO A 78 26.91 -9.45 -7.86
N PHE A 79 28.22 -9.70 -7.84
CA PHE A 79 28.88 -10.66 -8.75
C PHE A 79 28.57 -12.14 -8.47
N TYR A 80 28.09 -12.48 -7.28
CA TYR A 80 27.81 -13.88 -6.92
C TYR A 80 26.31 -14.18 -6.89
N ARG A 81 25.50 -13.35 -7.57
CA ARG A 81 24.04 -13.52 -7.62
C ARG A 81 23.64 -14.50 -8.72
N THR A 82 22.75 -15.44 -8.40
CA THR A 82 22.22 -16.40 -9.39
C THR A 82 20.86 -15.92 -9.91
N SER A 83 20.40 -16.49 -11.02
CA SER A 83 19.05 -16.22 -11.56
C SER A 83 17.95 -16.67 -10.59
N ALA A 84 18.17 -17.74 -9.82
CA ALA A 84 17.24 -18.17 -8.78
C ALA A 84 17.07 -17.12 -7.68
N SER A 85 18.09 -16.30 -7.39
CA SER A 85 18.04 -15.19 -6.43
C SER A 85 17.20 -14.00 -6.92
N GLU A 86 16.66 -14.03 -8.14
CA GLU A 86 15.74 -13.01 -8.64
C GLU A 86 14.31 -13.24 -8.12
N TYR A 87 13.91 -14.51 -7.97
CA TYR A 87 12.61 -14.84 -7.39
C TYR A 87 12.52 -14.38 -5.94
N GLY A 88 11.44 -13.68 -5.59
CA GLY A 88 11.26 -13.13 -4.25
C GLY A 88 12.22 -11.99 -3.90
N TRP A 89 12.87 -11.37 -4.89
CA TRP A 89 13.78 -10.25 -4.61
C TRP A 89 13.04 -8.96 -4.23
N TYR A 90 11.92 -8.65 -4.88
CA TYR A 90 11.16 -7.43 -4.65
C TYR A 90 9.86 -7.68 -3.89
N PRO A 91 9.51 -6.85 -2.89
CA PRO A 91 8.23 -6.92 -2.21
C PRO A 91 7.09 -6.47 -3.14
N PRO A 92 5.85 -6.93 -2.89
CA PRO A 92 4.68 -6.43 -3.60
C PRO A 92 4.42 -4.96 -3.23
N GLY A 93 4.09 -4.15 -4.23
CA GLY A 93 3.65 -2.76 -4.07
C GLY A 93 2.14 -2.59 -4.24
N TYR A 94 1.67 -1.34 -4.17
CA TYR A 94 0.26 -0.96 -4.27
C TYR A 94 -0.43 -1.47 -5.54
N TYR A 95 0.29 -1.54 -6.66
CA TYR A 95 -0.25 -1.95 -7.96
C TYR A 95 -0.27 -3.47 -8.15
N SER A 96 0.48 -4.23 -7.34
CA SER A 96 0.53 -5.69 -7.42
C SER A 96 -0.39 -6.40 -6.44
N VAL A 97 -0.76 -5.73 -5.34
CA VAL A 97 -1.70 -6.29 -4.34
C VAL A 97 -3.14 -6.25 -4.85
N PRO A 98 -4.00 -7.20 -4.45
CA PRO A 98 -5.39 -7.21 -4.87
C PRO A 98 -6.15 -6.00 -4.30
N LYS A 99 -7.14 -5.50 -5.04
CA LYS A 99 -8.04 -4.42 -4.58
C LYS A 99 -9.23 -4.97 -3.78
N VAL A 100 -9.60 -6.22 -4.02
CA VAL A 100 -10.74 -6.90 -3.40
C VAL A 100 -10.32 -8.30 -3.00
N PHE A 101 -10.75 -8.76 -1.83
CA PHE A 101 -10.41 -10.07 -1.30
C PHE A 101 -11.65 -10.75 -0.70
N PHE A 102 -12.00 -11.91 -1.23
CA PHE A 102 -13.14 -12.72 -0.77
C PHE A 102 -12.63 -14.06 -0.24
N PRO A 103 -12.25 -14.16 1.06
CA PRO A 103 -11.78 -15.41 1.62
C PRO A 103 -12.93 -16.40 1.79
N ALA A 104 -12.71 -17.65 1.42
CA ALA A 104 -13.58 -18.74 1.83
C ALA A 104 -13.36 -19.03 3.32
N GLY A 105 -14.32 -18.63 4.16
CA GLY A 105 -14.27 -18.90 5.60
C GLY A 105 -14.57 -20.36 5.91
N GLN A 106 -13.62 -21.09 6.50
CA GLN A 106 -13.80 -22.51 6.85
C GLN A 106 -14.33 -22.72 8.29
N ARG A 107 -14.88 -21.68 8.94
CA ARG A 107 -15.30 -21.74 10.35
C ARG A 107 -16.32 -22.86 10.62
N PHE A 108 -17.33 -22.97 9.76
CA PHE A 108 -18.36 -24.01 9.86
C PHE A 108 -17.77 -25.41 9.67
N THR A 109 -17.02 -25.60 8.58
CA THR A 109 -16.42 -26.91 8.25
C THR A 109 -15.42 -27.35 9.31
N ASN A 110 -14.62 -26.44 9.87
CA ASN A 110 -13.69 -26.75 10.95
C ASN A 110 -14.42 -27.20 12.22
N ALA A 111 -15.53 -26.56 12.56
CA ALA A 111 -16.34 -26.96 13.70
C ALA A 111 -16.96 -28.36 13.49
N LEU A 112 -17.47 -28.64 12.29
CA LEU A 112 -18.03 -29.95 11.94
C LEU A 112 -16.96 -31.04 11.89
N SER A 113 -15.78 -30.74 11.32
CA SER A 113 -14.65 -31.66 11.22
C SER A 113 -14.16 -32.11 12.60
N ALA A 114 -14.15 -31.20 13.57
CA ALA A 114 -13.80 -31.51 14.96
C ALA A 114 -14.77 -32.51 15.63
N ALA A 115 -16.02 -32.61 15.17
CA ALA A 115 -17.01 -33.56 15.69
C ALA A 115 -16.80 -35.01 15.15
N GLY A 116 -15.95 -35.20 14.14
CA GLY A 116 -15.62 -36.50 13.57
C GLY A 116 -16.65 -37.02 12.55
N MET A 117 -16.49 -38.29 12.16
CA MET A 117 -17.38 -38.92 11.19
C MET A 117 -18.76 -39.19 11.78
N TYR A 118 -19.80 -38.83 11.03
CA TYR A 118 -21.18 -39.12 11.41
C TYR A 118 -21.40 -40.63 11.61
N ARG A 119 -22.11 -40.99 12.68
CA ARG A 119 -22.61 -42.34 12.93
C ARG A 119 -24.07 -42.28 13.31
N ASN A 120 -24.86 -43.18 12.73
CA ASN A 120 -26.25 -43.35 13.09
C ASN A 120 -26.37 -44.32 14.28
N TYR A 121 -26.93 -43.83 15.39
CA TYR A 121 -27.25 -44.62 16.58
C TYR A 121 -28.75 -44.60 16.90
N SER A 122 -29.60 -44.25 15.92
CA SER A 122 -31.05 -44.21 16.10
C SER A 122 -31.68 -45.60 15.98
N LEU A 123 -32.81 -45.79 16.66
CA LEU A 123 -33.64 -46.99 16.50
C LEU A 123 -34.63 -46.80 15.34
N ASN A 124 -34.92 -47.86 14.59
CA ASN A 124 -36.00 -47.85 13.60
C ASN A 124 -37.34 -47.89 14.32
N THR A 125 -38.09 -46.78 14.27
CA THR A 125 -39.43 -46.65 14.88
C THR A 125 -40.53 -46.45 13.83
N GLY A 126 -40.21 -46.61 12.54
CA GLY A 126 -41.22 -46.56 11.48
C GLY A 126 -42.21 -47.70 11.65
N MET A 127 -43.51 -47.39 11.64
CA MET A 127 -44.53 -48.44 11.53
C MET A 127 -44.41 -49.09 10.16
N ASP A 128 -44.46 -50.42 10.14
CA ASP A 128 -44.40 -51.16 8.89
C ASP A 128 -45.57 -50.78 7.97
N GLN A 129 -45.32 -50.75 6.67
CA GLN A 129 -46.38 -50.43 5.73
C GLN A 129 -47.33 -51.62 5.64
N VAL A 130 -48.63 -51.37 5.87
CA VAL A 130 -49.68 -52.37 5.64
C VAL A 130 -49.80 -52.62 4.14
N GLY A 131 -49.02 -53.60 3.66
CA GLY A 131 -49.12 -54.11 2.31
C GLY A 131 -50.41 -54.90 2.13
N TYR A 132 -51.51 -54.20 1.85
CA TYR A 132 -52.71 -54.79 1.27
C TYR A 132 -53.04 -54.01 0.00
N GLN A 133 -52.77 -54.66 -1.14
CA GLN A 133 -53.16 -54.23 -2.49
C GLN A 133 -54.23 -55.20 -3.01
#